data_AF-A0A9D9RRY9-F1
#
_entry.id   AF-A0A9D9RRY9-F1
#
_cell.length_a   1.000
_cell.length_b   1.000
_cell.length_c   1.000
_cell.angle_alpha   90.00
_cell.angle_beta   90.00
_cell.angle_gamma   90.00
#
_symmetry.space_group_name_H-M   'P 1'
#
loop_
_entity.id
_entity.type
_entity.pdbx_description
1 polymer ?
#
loop_
_entity_poly.entity_id
_entity_poly.type
_entity_poly.pdbx_seq_one_letter_code
_entity_poly.pdbx_strand_id
1 'polypeptide(L)'
;SIETFVSRFKRYIFENTGLTCSVGIGFNRLSAKIASDINKPNGFFIFSDQQHFLDYISEKNISVIPSIGKRTIELLNLFNITKVGQLFKLEKDELISKFGINRGEHLYNLVRGVGSSAISKDRKRQSIGHETTFNITINDTNQLKEELKTLSMRLSKKLKSQNLFIKTISLKIRYSNFSTHTKSKTLSFATNSFDLIYAEVLYIFNSLNDKQNVRLIGVHLSSFAKKSFVQLKL
;
A
#
# COMPACT_ATOMS: atom_id res chain seq x y z
N SER A 1 -12.80 22.82 23.64
CA SER A 1 -11.47 22.94 23.00
C SER A 1 -11.17 21.67 22.21
N ILE A 2 -10.03 21.63 21.49
CA ILE A 2 -9.53 20.40 20.83
C ILE A 2 -9.37 19.25 21.85
N GLU A 3 -8.86 19.53 23.04
CA GLU A 3 -8.67 18.54 24.10
C GLU A 3 -10.00 17.95 24.60
N THR A 4 -11.04 18.78 24.70
CA THR A 4 -12.40 18.31 25.01
C THR A 4 -12.89 17.33 23.95
N PHE A 5 -12.64 17.62 22.67
CA PHE A 5 -13.00 16.72 21.57
C PHE A 5 -12.26 15.39 21.69
N VAL A 6 -10.94 15.41 21.90
CA VAL A 6 -10.12 14.20 22.05
C VAL A 6 -10.62 13.33 23.19
N SER A 7 -10.91 13.94 24.34
CA SER A 7 -11.39 13.21 25.52
C SER A 7 -12.74 12.55 25.25
N ARG A 8 -13.68 13.28 24.63
CA ARG A 8 -14.99 12.73 24.24
C ARG A 8 -14.87 11.61 23.20
N PHE A 9 -14.01 11.78 22.21
CA PHE A 9 -13.80 10.78 21.16
C PHE A 9 -13.24 9.48 21.73
N LYS A 10 -12.21 9.56 22.58
CA LYS A 10 -11.62 8.40 23.24
C LYS A 10 -12.62 7.68 24.13
N ARG A 11 -13.41 8.45 24.91
CA ARG A 11 -14.48 7.90 25.75
C ARG A 11 -15.51 7.15 24.90
N TYR A 12 -15.98 7.77 23.82
CA TYR A 12 -16.93 7.15 22.90
C TYR A 12 -16.40 5.83 22.32
N ILE A 13 -15.14 5.78 21.87
CA ILE A 13 -14.54 4.54 21.36
C ILE A 13 -14.50 3.46 22.45
N PHE A 14 -14.09 3.81 23.67
CA PHE A 14 -14.03 2.87 24.78
C PHE A 14 -15.43 2.34 25.16
N GLU A 15 -16.42 3.22 25.31
CA GLU A 15 -17.81 2.86 25.65
C GLU A 15 -18.44 1.92 24.61
N ASN A 16 -18.13 2.08 23.32
CA ASN A 16 -18.75 1.30 22.24
C ASN A 16 -17.98 0.02 21.87
N THR A 17 -16.69 -0.08 22.22
CA THR A 17 -15.83 -1.19 21.74
C THR A 17 -15.06 -1.90 22.84
N GLY A 18 -14.97 -1.34 24.05
CA GLY A 18 -14.08 -1.82 25.11
C GLY A 18 -12.59 -1.57 24.84
N LEU A 19 -12.24 -0.89 23.75
CA LEU A 19 -10.85 -0.66 23.32
C LEU A 19 -10.42 0.79 23.58
N THR A 20 -9.17 0.98 24.01
CA THR A 20 -8.56 2.32 24.08
C THR A 20 -7.98 2.74 22.73
N CYS A 21 -7.88 4.05 22.49
CA CYS A 21 -7.18 4.58 21.33
C CYS A 21 -6.26 5.75 21.71
N SER A 22 -5.18 5.94 20.95
CA SER A 22 -4.37 7.16 21.00
C SER A 22 -4.77 8.11 19.88
N VAL A 23 -4.75 9.42 20.15
CA VAL A 23 -5.18 10.44 19.19
C VAL A 23 -4.04 11.41 18.91
N GLY A 24 -3.73 11.63 17.62
CA GLY A 24 -2.76 12.62 17.18
C GLY A 24 -3.44 13.74 16.42
N ILE A 25 -3.12 14.98 16.76
CA ILE A 25 -3.64 16.18 16.09
C ILE A 25 -2.47 16.98 15.54
N GLY A 26 -2.60 17.39 14.28
CA GLY A 26 -1.62 18.22 13.59
C GLY A 26 -2.26 18.93 12.40
N PHE A 27 -1.51 19.86 11.82
CA PHE A 27 -1.95 20.72 10.71
C PHE A 27 -2.06 20.00 9.36
N ASN A 28 -1.51 18.79 9.22
CA ASN A 28 -1.72 17.93 8.07
C ASN A 28 -1.61 16.44 8.45
N ARG A 29 -1.78 15.54 7.46
CA ARG A 29 -1.77 14.09 7.69
C ARG A 29 -0.43 13.56 8.22
N LEU A 30 0.69 14.16 7.83
CA LEU A 30 2.02 13.75 8.29
C LEU A 30 2.18 14.06 9.78
N SER A 31 1.94 15.32 10.16
CA SER A 31 2.08 15.74 11.55
C SER A 31 1.08 15.05 12.47
N ALA A 32 -0.18 14.87 12.04
CA ALA A 32 -1.17 14.11 12.80
C ALA A 32 -0.77 12.62 13.00
N LYS A 33 -0.19 11.98 11.96
CA LYS A 33 0.26 10.59 12.07
C LYS A 33 1.44 10.44 13.04
N ILE A 34 2.38 11.39 13.02
CA ILE A 34 3.50 11.40 13.96
C ILE A 34 2.98 11.66 15.38
N ALA A 35 2.11 12.65 15.57
CA ALA A 35 1.48 12.96 16.86
C ALA A 35 0.78 11.75 17.49
N SER A 36 0.12 10.92 16.66
CA SER A 36 -0.63 9.75 17.15
C SER A 36 0.25 8.69 17.82
N ASP A 37 1.56 8.70 17.57
CA ASP A 37 2.50 7.72 18.12
C ASP A 37 3.22 8.22 19.40
N ILE A 38 3.26 9.54 19.66
CA ILE A 38 4.14 10.13 20.70
C ILE A 38 3.77 9.66 22.10
N ASN A 39 2.48 9.72 22.44
CA ASN A 39 1.95 9.37 23.77
C ASN A 39 1.15 8.06 23.71
N LYS A 40 1.64 7.05 22.99
CA LYS A 40 1.06 5.70 23.06
C LYS A 40 1.53 4.97 24.34
N PRO A 41 0.68 4.10 24.94
CA PRO A 41 -0.71 3.80 24.60
C PRO A 41 -1.71 4.76 25.28
N ASN A 42 -2.95 4.81 24.77
CA ASN A 42 -4.08 5.57 25.35
C ASN A 42 -3.77 7.03 25.75
N GLY A 43 -2.86 7.72 25.05
CA GLY A 43 -2.62 9.16 25.22
C GLY A 43 -3.14 9.99 24.05
N PHE A 44 -2.73 11.25 24.00
CA PHE A 44 -2.89 12.09 22.82
C PHE A 44 -1.76 13.10 22.73
N PHE A 45 -1.53 13.64 21.54
CA PHE A 45 -0.56 14.70 21.31
C PHE A 45 -1.08 15.68 20.26
N ILE A 46 -0.79 16.97 20.43
CA ILE A 46 -1.24 18.04 19.55
C ILE A 46 -0.01 18.84 19.13
N PHE A 47 0.29 18.86 17.83
CA PHE A 47 1.16 19.88 17.27
C PHE A 47 0.36 21.17 17.09
N SER A 48 0.80 22.24 17.75
CA SER A 48 0.19 23.57 17.71
C SER A 48 0.28 24.22 16.32
N ASP A 49 1.43 24.03 15.67
CA ASP A 49 1.79 24.66 14.42
C ASP A 49 2.92 23.87 13.72
N GLN A 50 3.37 24.38 12.58
CA GLN A 50 4.43 23.77 11.81
C GLN A 50 5.80 23.86 12.50
N GLN A 51 6.08 24.92 13.25
CA GLN A 51 7.37 25.10 13.91
C GLN A 51 7.55 24.09 15.05
N HIS A 52 6.54 23.92 15.91
CA HIS A 52 6.54 22.90 16.96
C HIS A 52 6.75 21.49 16.37
N PHE A 53 6.17 21.20 15.20
CA PHE A 53 6.44 19.95 14.49
C PHE A 53 7.88 19.82 14.01
N LEU A 54 8.43 20.85 13.37
CA LEU A 54 9.81 20.87 12.86
C LEU A 54 10.82 20.70 13.99
N ASP A 55 10.63 21.43 15.09
CA ASP A 55 11.46 21.33 16.29
C ASP A 55 11.44 19.90 16.84
N TYR A 56 10.25 19.31 16.95
CA TYR A 56 10.09 17.93 17.44
C TYR A 56 10.83 16.90 16.57
N ILE A 57 10.76 17.00 15.23
CA ILE A 57 11.35 15.98 14.35
C ILE A 57 12.84 16.18 14.08
N SER A 58 13.36 17.41 14.19
CA SER A 58 14.71 17.82 13.77
C SER A 58 15.82 16.85 14.24
N GLU A 59 15.84 16.53 15.54
CA GLU A 59 16.86 15.69 16.16
C GLU A 59 16.56 14.18 16.12
N LYS A 60 15.41 13.80 15.58
CA LYS A 60 14.99 12.40 15.52
C LYS A 60 15.61 11.69 14.34
N ASN A 61 15.75 10.38 14.49
CA ASN A 61 16.09 9.49 13.38
C ASN A 61 15.04 9.62 12.28
N ILE A 62 15.47 9.52 11.03
CA ILE A 62 14.61 9.60 9.84
C ILE A 62 13.44 8.61 9.89
N SER A 63 13.60 7.48 10.59
CA SER A 63 12.56 6.48 10.80
C SER A 63 11.30 7.01 11.51
N VAL A 64 11.34 8.19 12.13
CA VAL A 64 10.16 8.85 12.69
C VAL A 64 9.15 9.25 11.60
N ILE A 65 9.60 9.43 10.35
CA ILE A 65 8.78 9.86 9.23
C ILE A 65 8.10 8.62 8.59
N PRO A 66 6.76 8.47 8.69
CA PRO A 66 6.06 7.23 8.29
C PRO A 66 6.23 6.81 6.82
N SER A 67 6.48 7.77 5.93
CA SER A 67 6.66 7.53 4.49
C SER A 67 8.08 7.13 4.11
N ILE A 68 9.04 7.18 5.04
CA ILE A 68 10.43 6.82 4.80
C ILE A 68 10.69 5.42 5.36
N GLY A 69 10.51 4.41 4.50
CA GLY A 69 10.70 3.00 4.85
C GLY A 69 12.16 2.55 4.84
N LYS A 70 12.39 1.31 5.33
CA LYS A 70 13.71 0.68 5.50
C LYS A 70 14.67 0.88 4.31
N ARG A 71 14.22 0.63 3.07
CA ARG A 71 15.06 0.78 1.87
C ARG A 71 15.53 2.22 1.63
N THR A 72 14.68 3.21 1.93
CA THR A 72 15.07 4.61 1.81
C THR A 72 16.00 5.02 2.95
N ILE A 73 15.81 4.49 4.15
CA ILE A 73 16.74 4.68 5.28
C ILE A 73 18.12 4.10 4.94
N GLU A 74 18.19 2.88 4.42
CA GLU A 74 19.44 2.25 3.98
C GLU A 74 20.17 3.11 2.93
N LEU A 75 19.43 3.66 1.96
CA LEU A 75 19.97 4.56 0.95
C LEU A 75 20.49 5.88 1.55
N LEU A 76 19.75 6.47 2.49
CA LEU A 76 20.14 7.70 3.18
C LEU A 76 21.39 7.49 4.07
N ASN A 77 21.51 6.31 4.68
CA ASN A 77 22.68 5.93 5.48
C ASN A 77 23.96 5.88 4.64
N LEU A 78 23.90 5.53 3.35
CA LEU A 78 25.06 5.58 2.44
C LEU A 78 25.61 7.01 2.27
N PHE A 79 24.78 8.03 2.55
CA PHE A 79 25.16 9.44 2.56
C PHE A 79 25.37 9.99 3.98
N ASN A 80 25.48 9.12 4.99
CA ASN A 80 25.60 9.48 6.40
C ASN A 80 24.44 10.32 6.95
N ILE A 81 23.25 10.19 6.35
CA ILE A 81 22.04 10.88 6.76
C ILE A 81 21.20 9.93 7.62
N THR A 82 21.22 10.14 8.94
CA THR A 82 20.48 9.34 9.93
C THR A 82 19.38 10.14 10.62
N LYS A 83 19.56 11.46 10.76
CA LYS A 83 18.61 12.39 11.39
C LYS A 83 17.83 13.23 10.39
N VAL A 84 16.62 13.64 10.77
CA VAL A 84 15.77 14.52 9.96
C VAL A 84 16.45 15.87 9.69
N GLY A 85 17.09 16.47 10.70
CA GLY A 85 17.77 17.75 10.57
C GLY A 85 18.96 17.73 9.62
N GLN A 86 19.62 16.57 9.43
CA GLN A 86 20.66 16.42 8.40
C GLN A 86 20.05 16.46 7.01
N LEU A 87 18.95 15.75 6.79
CA LEU A 87 18.25 15.74 5.52
C LEU A 87 17.61 17.11 5.20
N PHE A 88 17.17 17.85 6.22
CA PHE A 88 16.63 19.20 6.09
C PHE A 88 17.64 20.19 5.49
N LYS A 89 18.93 20.06 5.80
CA LYS A 89 20.00 20.94 5.32
C LYS A 89 20.28 20.81 3.81
N LEU A 90 19.81 19.74 3.17
CA LEU A 90 20.04 19.53 1.75
C LEU A 90 19.04 20.33 0.92
N GLU A 91 19.54 20.90 -0.16
CA GLU A 91 18.73 21.61 -1.14
C GLU A 91 17.90 20.65 -2.00
N LYS A 92 16.81 21.16 -2.56
CA LYS A 92 15.88 20.36 -3.35
C LYS A 92 16.59 19.66 -4.53
N ASP A 93 17.43 20.41 -5.25
CA ASP A 93 18.14 19.90 -6.43
C ASP A 93 19.18 18.84 -6.07
N GLU A 94 19.81 18.96 -4.91
CA GLU A 94 20.74 17.94 -4.40
C GLU A 94 19.99 16.62 -4.11
N LEU A 95 18.82 16.70 -3.48
CA LEU A 95 17.97 15.53 -3.22
C LEU A 95 17.47 14.89 -4.52
N ILE A 96 17.10 15.69 -5.52
CA ILE A 96 16.68 15.20 -6.83
C ILE A 96 17.85 14.50 -7.53
N SER A 97 19.03 15.08 -7.50
CA SER A 97 20.24 14.51 -8.11
C SER A 97 20.60 13.16 -7.48
N LYS A 98 20.57 13.04 -6.15
CA LYS A 98 20.91 11.80 -5.44
C LYS A 98 19.84 10.72 -5.51
N PHE A 99 18.56 11.09 -5.50
CA PHE A 99 17.46 10.14 -5.25
C PHE A 99 16.44 10.03 -6.40
N GLY A 100 16.59 10.84 -7.44
CA GLY A 100 15.65 11.02 -8.54
C GLY A 100 14.50 11.96 -8.19
N ILE A 101 13.87 12.55 -9.22
CA ILE A 101 12.86 13.61 -9.08
C ILE A 101 11.79 13.31 -8.03
N ASN A 102 11.06 12.20 -8.19
CA ASN A 102 9.93 11.87 -7.32
C ASN A 102 10.34 11.68 -5.85
N ARG A 103 11.48 11.02 -5.60
CA ARG A 103 11.93 10.74 -4.23
C ARG A 103 12.57 11.95 -3.60
N GLY A 104 13.40 12.68 -4.36
CA GLY A 104 14.06 13.90 -3.90
C GLY A 104 13.04 14.96 -3.47
N GLU A 105 12.06 15.24 -4.31
CA GLU A 105 10.95 16.15 -3.97
C GLU A 105 10.15 15.68 -2.77
N HIS A 106 9.86 14.38 -2.68
CA HIS A 106 9.13 13.82 -1.56
C HIS A 106 9.89 13.99 -0.23
N LEU A 107 11.18 13.65 -0.21
CA LEU A 107 12.04 13.80 0.97
C LEU A 107 12.16 15.26 1.39
N TYR A 108 12.38 16.17 0.43
CA TYR A 108 12.48 17.61 0.68
C TYR A 108 11.24 18.14 1.41
N ASN A 109 10.05 17.77 0.91
CA ASN A 109 8.77 18.19 1.47
C ASN A 109 8.50 17.60 2.86
N LEU A 110 8.77 16.30 3.04
CA LEU A 110 8.49 15.59 4.30
C LEU A 110 9.23 16.21 5.50
N VAL A 111 10.53 16.48 5.36
CA VAL A 111 11.35 17.01 6.46
C VAL A 111 11.02 18.47 6.79
N ARG A 112 10.33 19.16 5.88
CA ARG A 112 9.80 20.52 6.05
C ARG A 112 8.35 20.54 6.53
N GLY A 113 7.77 19.38 6.83
CA GLY A 113 6.38 19.27 7.28
C GLY A 113 5.35 19.56 6.19
N VAL A 114 5.75 19.60 4.91
CA VAL A 114 4.85 19.82 3.79
C VAL A 114 4.11 18.52 3.48
N GLY A 115 2.77 18.58 3.56
CA GLY A 115 1.92 17.42 3.35
C GLY A 115 0.48 17.83 3.09
N SER A 116 -0.30 16.90 2.55
CA SER A 116 -1.70 17.14 2.22
C SER A 116 -2.60 17.05 3.46
N SER A 117 -3.39 18.09 3.71
CA SER A 117 -4.50 18.11 4.67
C SER A 117 -5.81 17.55 4.09
N ALA A 118 -5.88 17.36 2.77
CA ALA A 118 -7.07 16.89 2.09
C ALA A 118 -7.46 15.47 2.52
N ILE A 119 -8.69 15.31 3.00
CA ILE A 119 -9.33 14.03 3.31
C ILE A 119 -10.28 13.72 2.16
N SER A 120 -9.91 12.74 1.32
CA SER A 120 -10.81 12.22 0.29
C SER A 120 -11.77 11.21 0.92
N LYS A 121 -13.08 11.52 0.90
CA LYS A 121 -14.14 10.58 1.32
C LYS A 121 -14.39 9.50 0.26
N ASP A 122 -14.08 9.80 -1.00
CA ASP A 122 -14.37 8.94 -2.16
C ASP A 122 -13.13 8.18 -2.66
N ARG A 123 -12.57 7.30 -1.82
CA ARG A 123 -11.49 6.42 -2.26
C ARG A 123 -12.04 5.26 -3.08
N LYS A 124 -12.04 5.41 -4.41
CA LYS A 124 -12.38 4.30 -5.33
C LYS A 124 -11.26 3.25 -5.33
N ARG A 125 -11.65 1.98 -5.17
CA ARG A 125 -10.73 0.85 -5.29
C ARG A 125 -10.15 0.81 -6.71
N GLN A 126 -8.83 0.74 -6.83
CA GLN A 126 -8.14 0.67 -8.14
C GLN A 126 -7.73 -0.76 -8.53
N SER A 127 -7.55 -1.64 -7.55
CA SER A 127 -7.28 -3.06 -7.79
C SER A 127 -7.90 -3.97 -6.72
N ILE A 128 -8.04 -5.24 -7.05
CA ILE A 128 -8.43 -6.33 -6.15
C ILE A 128 -7.59 -7.56 -6.44
N GLY A 129 -7.09 -8.23 -5.42
CA GLY A 129 -6.29 -9.42 -5.62
C GLY A 129 -6.35 -10.35 -4.42
N HIS A 130 -6.03 -11.60 -4.68
CA HIS A 130 -5.80 -12.63 -3.66
C HIS A 130 -4.48 -13.31 -3.98
N GLU A 131 -3.70 -13.58 -2.95
CA GLU A 131 -2.42 -14.27 -3.03
C GLU A 131 -2.34 -15.32 -1.92
N THR A 132 -1.72 -16.45 -2.24
CA THR A 132 -1.49 -17.57 -1.33
C THR A 132 0.00 -17.77 -1.17
N THR A 133 0.45 -17.79 0.09
CA THR A 133 1.83 -18.01 0.49
C THR A 133 1.93 -19.40 1.10
N PHE A 134 2.60 -20.34 0.43
CA PHE A 134 2.58 -21.76 0.78
C PHE A 134 3.58 -22.08 1.90
N ASN A 135 3.17 -22.84 2.91
CA ASN A 135 4.06 -23.22 4.04
C ASN A 135 5.35 -23.90 3.58
N ILE A 136 5.26 -24.76 2.57
CA ILE A 136 6.38 -25.40 1.88
C ILE A 136 6.33 -24.99 0.41
N THR A 137 7.48 -24.79 -0.23
CA THR A 137 7.52 -24.43 -1.64
C THR A 137 6.96 -25.53 -2.55
N ILE A 138 6.23 -25.12 -3.58
CA ILE A 138 5.55 -26.00 -4.51
C ILE A 138 6.31 -26.09 -5.83
N ASN A 139 6.51 -27.33 -6.29
CA ASN A 139 7.09 -27.67 -7.58
C ASN A 139 6.05 -28.29 -8.54
N ASP A 140 4.92 -28.77 -7.98
CA ASP A 140 3.85 -29.36 -8.77
C ASP A 140 3.03 -28.29 -9.47
N THR A 141 3.14 -28.25 -10.80
CA THR A 141 2.39 -27.31 -11.63
C THR A 141 0.88 -27.53 -11.57
N ASN A 142 0.40 -28.75 -11.29
CA ASN A 142 -1.04 -29.03 -11.17
C ASN A 142 -1.59 -28.43 -9.88
N GLN A 143 -0.90 -28.62 -8.76
CA GLN A 143 -1.22 -27.95 -7.50
C GLN A 143 -1.26 -26.42 -7.66
N LEU A 144 -0.29 -25.84 -8.37
CA LEU A 144 -0.28 -24.40 -8.65
C LEU A 144 -1.49 -23.96 -9.49
N LYS A 145 -1.87 -24.72 -10.52
CA LYS A 145 -3.06 -24.42 -11.35
C LYS A 145 -4.35 -24.48 -10.54
N GLU A 146 -4.51 -25.47 -9.66
CA GLU A 146 -5.69 -25.57 -8.79
C GLU A 146 -5.79 -24.41 -7.79
N GLU A 147 -4.64 -23.94 -7.26
CA GLU A 147 -4.64 -22.74 -6.42
C GLU A 147 -4.99 -21.49 -7.25
N LEU A 148 -4.45 -21.32 -8.46
CA LEU A 148 -4.82 -20.21 -9.37
C LEU A 148 -6.30 -20.21 -9.74
N LYS A 149 -6.89 -21.40 -9.91
CA LYS A 149 -8.32 -21.60 -10.14
C LYS A 149 -9.12 -21.10 -8.95
N THR A 150 -8.73 -21.49 -7.74
CA THR A 150 -9.35 -21.07 -6.48
C THR A 150 -9.30 -19.56 -6.30
N LEU A 151 -8.13 -18.94 -6.52
CA LEU A 151 -7.95 -17.49 -6.46
C LEU A 151 -8.82 -16.76 -7.50
N SER A 152 -8.84 -17.23 -8.74
CA SER A 152 -9.65 -16.65 -9.83
C SER A 152 -11.15 -16.74 -9.53
N MET A 153 -11.61 -17.87 -8.99
CA MET A 153 -13.01 -18.05 -8.60
C MET A 153 -13.41 -17.09 -7.47
N ARG A 154 -12.58 -16.95 -6.43
CA ARG A 154 -12.82 -15.99 -5.32
C ARG A 154 -12.93 -14.57 -5.83
N LEU A 155 -12.04 -14.16 -6.73
CA LEU A 155 -12.05 -12.83 -7.32
C LEU A 155 -13.28 -12.59 -8.21
N SER A 156 -13.65 -13.55 -9.06
CA SER A 156 -14.86 -13.45 -9.89
C SER A 156 -16.12 -13.32 -9.04
N LYS A 157 -16.28 -14.15 -7.99
CA LYS A 157 -17.41 -14.05 -7.05
C LYS A 157 -17.49 -12.66 -6.42
N LYS A 158 -16.36 -12.11 -5.99
CA LYS A 158 -16.28 -10.78 -5.37
C LYS A 158 -16.58 -9.63 -6.35
N LEU A 159 -16.14 -9.75 -7.60
CA LEU A 159 -16.50 -8.79 -8.65
C LEU A 159 -18.00 -8.81 -8.93
N LYS A 160 -18.59 -10.00 -9.07
CA LYS A 160 -20.03 -10.16 -9.29
C LYS A 160 -20.87 -9.61 -8.14
N SER A 161 -20.50 -9.88 -6.89
CA SER A 161 -21.23 -9.37 -5.72
C SER A 161 -21.18 -7.86 -5.58
N GLN A 162 -20.19 -7.19 -6.19
CA GLN A 162 -20.04 -5.73 -6.18
C GLN A 162 -20.47 -5.08 -7.51
N ASN A 163 -20.99 -5.87 -8.47
CA ASN A 163 -21.30 -5.44 -9.83
C ASN A 163 -20.13 -4.69 -10.50
N LEU A 164 -18.91 -5.20 -10.30
CA LEU A 164 -17.67 -4.64 -10.84
C LEU A 164 -17.16 -5.47 -12.01
N PHE A 165 -16.50 -4.80 -12.95
CA PHE A 165 -15.81 -5.40 -14.08
C PHE A 165 -14.37 -4.90 -14.12
N ILE A 166 -13.46 -5.70 -14.65
CA ILE A 166 -12.02 -5.39 -14.77
C ILE A 166 -11.56 -5.60 -16.20
N LYS A 167 -10.47 -4.94 -16.60
CA LYS A 167 -9.82 -5.17 -17.89
C LYS A 167 -8.44 -5.80 -17.75
N THR A 168 -7.74 -5.56 -16.66
CA THR A 168 -6.35 -6.00 -16.50
C THR A 168 -6.27 -7.15 -15.50
N ILE A 169 -5.63 -8.24 -15.91
CA ILE A 169 -5.36 -9.44 -15.12
C ILE A 169 -3.85 -9.56 -14.96
N SER A 170 -3.39 -9.72 -13.73
CA SER A 170 -1.98 -9.84 -13.37
C SER A 170 -1.75 -11.10 -12.54
N LEU A 171 -0.78 -11.91 -12.97
CA LEU A 171 -0.25 -13.01 -12.19
C LEU A 171 1.03 -12.55 -11.49
N LYS A 172 1.10 -12.77 -10.18
CA LYS A 172 2.33 -12.66 -9.39
C LYS A 172 2.78 -14.06 -9.00
N ILE A 173 4.07 -14.34 -9.14
CA ILE A 173 4.74 -15.53 -8.64
C ILE A 173 5.97 -15.10 -7.85
N ARG A 174 6.21 -15.75 -6.71
CA ARG A 174 7.42 -15.55 -5.89
C ARG A 174 8.02 -16.90 -5.53
N TYR A 175 9.32 -17.00 -5.65
CA TYR A 175 10.08 -18.23 -5.40
C TYR A 175 10.71 -18.27 -4.00
N SER A 176 11.32 -19.39 -3.62
CA SER A 176 11.96 -19.61 -2.31
C SER A 176 13.05 -18.58 -1.98
N ASN A 177 13.77 -18.10 -3.00
CA ASN A 177 14.77 -17.03 -2.87
C ASN A 177 14.17 -15.62 -2.79
N PHE A 178 12.84 -15.51 -2.62
CA PHE A 178 12.06 -14.27 -2.56
C PHE A 178 12.07 -13.41 -3.83
N SER A 179 12.67 -13.87 -4.93
CA SER A 179 12.52 -13.19 -6.22
C SER A 179 11.06 -13.27 -6.67
N THR A 180 10.54 -12.15 -7.17
CA THR A 180 9.11 -11.99 -7.49
C THR A 180 8.98 -11.55 -8.93
N HIS A 181 8.19 -12.29 -9.71
CA HIS A 181 7.84 -11.93 -11.09
C HIS A 181 6.36 -11.60 -11.15
N THR A 182 6.02 -10.57 -11.92
CA THR A 182 4.63 -10.20 -12.18
C THR A 182 4.46 -9.99 -13.67
N LYS A 183 3.44 -10.62 -14.25
CA LYS A 183 3.10 -10.48 -15.67
C LYS A 183 1.61 -10.18 -15.78
N SER A 184 1.27 -9.22 -16.63
CA SER A 184 -0.10 -8.70 -16.75
C SER A 184 -0.56 -8.71 -18.20
N LYS A 185 -1.86 -8.90 -18.41
CA LYS A 185 -2.53 -8.71 -19.69
C LYS A 185 -3.78 -7.85 -19.49
N THR A 186 -3.94 -6.86 -20.36
CA THR A 186 -5.15 -6.04 -20.44
C THR A 186 -6.00 -6.54 -21.60
N LEU A 187 -7.23 -6.91 -21.30
CA LEU A 187 -8.23 -7.35 -22.28
C LEU A 187 -8.84 -6.13 -22.98
N SER A 188 -9.30 -6.32 -24.22
CA SER A 188 -10.00 -5.28 -24.99
C SER A 188 -11.37 -4.92 -24.39
N PHE A 189 -12.00 -5.86 -23.70
CA PHE A 189 -13.30 -5.70 -23.05
C PHE A 189 -13.20 -5.94 -21.53
N ALA A 190 -14.16 -5.40 -20.77
CA ALA A 190 -14.22 -5.62 -19.34
C ALA A 190 -14.98 -6.92 -19.02
N THR A 191 -14.49 -7.67 -18.04
CA THR A 191 -15.06 -8.96 -17.63
C THR A 191 -15.12 -9.08 -16.11
N ASN A 192 -16.01 -9.94 -15.64
CA ASN A 192 -15.98 -10.49 -14.29
C ASN A 192 -16.19 -12.01 -14.32
N SER A 193 -16.10 -12.63 -15.51
CA SER A 193 -16.30 -14.06 -15.71
C SER A 193 -15.11 -14.85 -15.17
N PHE A 194 -15.41 -15.87 -14.37
CA PHE A 194 -14.42 -16.80 -13.85
C PHE A 194 -13.64 -17.47 -14.99
N ASP A 195 -14.33 -17.98 -16.01
CA ASP A 195 -13.71 -18.75 -17.09
C ASP A 195 -12.68 -17.91 -17.85
N LEU A 196 -13.04 -16.66 -18.17
CA LEU A 196 -12.13 -15.74 -18.87
C LEU A 196 -10.95 -15.33 -17.99
N ILE A 197 -11.19 -15.04 -16.70
CA ILE A 197 -10.12 -14.68 -15.78
C ILE A 197 -9.14 -15.85 -15.63
N TYR A 198 -9.65 -17.05 -15.38
CA TYR A 198 -8.82 -18.23 -15.17
C TYR A 198 -8.07 -18.64 -16.44
N ALA A 199 -8.70 -18.61 -17.61
CA ALA A 199 -8.05 -18.90 -18.88
C ALA A 199 -6.87 -17.94 -19.13
N GLU A 200 -7.04 -16.64 -18.85
CA GLU A 200 -5.96 -15.67 -19.00
C GLU A 200 -4.86 -15.86 -17.96
N VAL A 201 -5.21 -16.16 -16.71
CA VAL A 201 -4.24 -16.50 -15.66
C VAL A 201 -3.41 -17.72 -16.07
N LEU A 202 -4.04 -18.77 -16.61
CA LEU A 202 -3.33 -19.95 -17.12
C LEU A 202 -2.44 -19.64 -18.31
N TYR A 203 -2.90 -18.80 -19.24
CA TYR A 203 -2.09 -18.35 -20.36
C TYR A 203 -0.81 -17.64 -19.88
N ILE A 204 -0.95 -16.70 -18.94
CA ILE A 204 0.17 -16.00 -18.32
C ILE A 204 1.08 -17.00 -17.58
N PHE A 205 0.51 -17.89 -16.77
CA PHE A 205 1.25 -18.89 -16.00
C PHE A 205 2.06 -19.82 -16.90
N ASN A 206 1.46 -20.36 -17.96
CA ASN A 206 2.13 -21.27 -18.89
C ASN A 206 3.29 -20.59 -19.61
N SER A 207 3.18 -19.28 -19.89
CA SER A 207 4.23 -18.47 -20.51
C SER A 207 5.44 -18.15 -19.60
N LEU A 208 5.40 -18.52 -18.31
CA LEU A 208 6.54 -18.36 -17.40
C LEU A 208 7.62 -19.42 -17.68
N ASN A 209 8.88 -19.03 -17.69
CA ASN A 209 9.99 -19.96 -17.92
C ASN A 209 10.25 -20.87 -16.72
N ASP A 210 10.10 -20.33 -15.50
CA ASP A 210 10.31 -21.06 -14.26
C ASP A 210 8.98 -21.21 -13.49
N LYS A 211 8.77 -22.40 -12.94
CA LYS A 211 7.58 -22.80 -12.16
C LYS A 211 7.99 -23.68 -10.97
N GLN A 212 9.27 -23.68 -10.62
CA GLN A 212 9.85 -24.46 -9.53
C GLN A 212 10.04 -23.60 -8.28
N ASN A 213 10.14 -24.25 -7.13
CA ASN A 213 10.38 -23.64 -5.82
C ASN A 213 9.43 -22.48 -5.50
N VAL A 214 8.16 -22.62 -5.87
CA VAL A 214 7.18 -21.54 -5.77
C VAL A 214 6.74 -21.38 -4.31
N ARG A 215 6.97 -20.19 -3.73
CA ARG A 215 6.61 -19.85 -2.35
C ARG A 215 5.29 -19.09 -2.25
N LEU A 216 4.93 -18.33 -3.28
CA LEU A 216 3.67 -17.59 -3.32
C LEU A 216 3.19 -17.43 -4.76
N ILE A 217 1.87 -17.57 -4.97
CA ILE A 217 1.19 -17.18 -6.20
C ILE A 217 0.01 -16.25 -5.90
N GLY A 218 -0.26 -15.31 -6.80
CA GLY A 218 -1.32 -14.35 -6.61
C GLY A 218 -1.92 -13.89 -7.92
N VAL A 219 -3.23 -13.65 -7.90
CA VAL A 219 -3.97 -13.04 -9.01
C VAL A 219 -4.43 -11.67 -8.57
N HIS A 220 -4.10 -10.65 -9.36
CA HIS A 220 -4.55 -9.27 -9.15
C HIS A 220 -5.31 -8.79 -10.38
N LEU A 221 -6.42 -8.11 -10.14
CA LEU A 221 -7.32 -7.55 -11.14
C LEU A 221 -7.38 -6.03 -10.95
N SER A 222 -7.27 -5.29 -12.05
CA SER A 222 -7.27 -3.83 -12.03
C SER A 222 -7.96 -3.26 -13.29
N SER A 223 -7.90 -1.94 -13.46
CA SER A 223 -8.59 -1.25 -14.54
C SER A 223 -10.11 -1.47 -14.47
N PHE A 224 -10.69 -1.13 -13.31
CA PHE A 224 -12.12 -1.26 -13.07
C PHE A 224 -12.94 -0.47 -14.09
N ALA A 225 -13.95 -1.11 -14.66
CA ALA A 225 -14.92 -0.51 -15.55
C ALA A 225 -16.32 -0.63 -14.94
N LYS A 226 -17.13 0.42 -15.12
CA LYS A 226 -18.50 0.46 -14.58
C LYS A 226 -19.52 -0.35 -15.39
N LYS A 227 -19.17 -0.80 -16.60
CA LYS A 227 -19.93 -1.73 -17.47
C LYS A 227 -19.14 -2.00 -18.75
N SER A 228 -19.20 -3.22 -19.30
CA SER A 228 -19.17 -3.45 -20.75
C SER A 228 -19.84 -4.77 -21.10
N PHE A 229 -20.54 -4.76 -22.22
CA PHE A 229 -21.42 -5.79 -22.79
C PHE A 229 -20.98 -7.24 -22.52
N VAL A 230 -21.93 -8.04 -22.02
CA VAL A 230 -21.79 -9.50 -21.96
C VAL A 230 -21.94 -10.01 -23.38
N GLN A 231 -20.90 -10.63 -23.94
CA GLN A 231 -21.05 -11.40 -25.18
C GLN A 231 -21.91 -12.62 -24.84
N LEU A 232 -23.15 -12.61 -25.31
CA LEU A 232 -23.99 -13.80 -25.29
C LEU A 232 -23.37 -14.81 -26.25
N LYS A 233 -23.12 -16.04 -25.76
CA LYS A 233 -22.79 -17.15 -26.66
C LYS A 233 -24.03 -17.40 -27.53
N LEU A 234 -23.86 -17.25 -28.85
CA LEU A 234 -24.76 -17.86 -29.84
C LEU A 234 -24.52 -19.37 -29.85
#